data_AF-A0A9X9F1N0-F1
#
_entry.id   AF-A0A9X9F1N0-F1
#
_cell.length_a   1.000
_cell.length_b   1.000
_cell.length_c   1.000
_cell.angle_alpha   90.00
_cell.angle_beta   90.00
_cell.angle_gamma   90.00
#
_symmetry.space_group_name_H-M   'P 1'
#
loop_
_entity.id
_entity.type
_entity.pdbx_description
1 polymer ?
#
loop_
_entity_poly.entity_id
_entity_poly.type
_entity_poly.pdbx_seq_one_letter_code
_entity_poly.pdbx_strand_id
1 'polypeptide(L)'
;MSIPSILKKDTNIDIQKNNINDLVASASRVIAPLWPISTFAAHHPWMGLEKQSFDQVANWLKEARNVDMYPSASMIHSAKAKGEIEESFLQSSLSR
;
A
#
# COMPACT_ATOMS: atom_id res chain seq x y z
N MET A 1 -6.07 -38.75 1.07
CA MET A 1 -5.69 -37.40 0.63
C MET A 1 -6.82 -36.47 1.03
N SER A 2 -6.67 -35.77 2.16
CA SER A 2 -7.68 -34.83 2.68
C SER A 2 -6.95 -33.70 3.39
N ILE A 3 -7.14 -32.47 2.90
CA ILE A 3 -6.58 -31.25 3.47
C ILE A 3 -7.36 -30.93 4.75
N PRO A 4 -6.73 -30.81 5.93
CA PRO A 4 -7.43 -30.26 7.09
C PRO A 4 -7.49 -28.74 6.96
N SER A 5 -8.72 -28.25 6.78
CA SER A 5 -9.22 -26.89 6.94
C SER A 5 -8.32 -25.94 7.75
N ILE A 6 -7.48 -25.17 7.07
CA ILE A 6 -6.97 -23.90 7.61
C ILE A 6 -8.10 -22.90 7.38
N LEU A 7 -8.96 -22.71 8.37
CA LEU A 7 -9.87 -21.56 8.57
C LEU A 7 -10.86 -21.94 9.68
N LYS A 8 -10.35 -22.18 10.89
CA LYS A 8 -11.14 -21.90 12.10
C LYS A 8 -10.49 -20.70 12.77
N LYS A 9 -10.95 -19.52 12.34
CA LYS A 9 -10.71 -18.28 13.06
C LYS A 9 -11.57 -18.35 14.31
N ASP A 10 -11.02 -18.94 15.37
CA ASP A 10 -11.59 -18.88 16.71
C ASP A 10 -11.50 -17.43 17.18
N THR A 11 -12.47 -16.63 16.77
CA THR A 11 -12.70 -15.29 17.32
C THR A 11 -13.47 -15.47 18.62
N ASN A 12 -12.84 -16.15 19.58
CA ASN A 12 -13.19 -16.00 20.98
C ASN A 12 -11.96 -15.39 21.65
N ILE A 13 -11.73 -14.11 21.33
CA ILE A 13 -10.85 -13.30 22.15
C ILE A 13 -11.68 -13.05 23.41
N ASP A 14 -11.57 -13.96 24.37
CA ASP A 14 -11.79 -13.62 25.76
C ASP A 14 -10.89 -12.42 26.02
N ILE A 15 -11.46 -11.22 25.96
CA ILE A 15 -10.77 -10.00 26.34
C ILE A 15 -10.69 -10.10 27.85
N GLN A 16 -9.79 -10.96 28.33
CA GLN A 16 -9.23 -10.83 29.65
C GLN A 16 -8.89 -9.36 29.78
N LYS A 17 -9.32 -8.79 30.90
CA LYS A 17 -9.20 -7.38 31.26
C LYS A 17 -7.72 -7.01 31.45
N ASN A 18 -6.92 -7.29 30.44
CA ASN A 18 -5.55 -6.88 30.32
C ASN A 18 -5.60 -5.37 30.36
N ASN A 19 -4.93 -4.82 31.37
CA ASN A 19 -4.80 -3.39 31.53
C ASN A 19 -4.32 -2.83 30.19
N ILE A 20 -4.98 -1.79 29.68
CA ILE A 20 -4.61 -1.17 28.41
C ILE A 20 -3.11 -0.83 28.37
N ASN A 21 -2.52 -0.53 29.53
CA ASN A 21 -1.10 -0.28 29.69
C ASN A 21 -0.22 -1.51 29.37
N ASP A 22 -0.65 -2.72 29.74
CA ASP A 22 0.10 -3.96 29.48
C ASP A 22 0.06 -4.32 27.99
N LEU A 23 -1.08 -4.05 27.33
CA LEU A 23 -1.23 -4.20 25.89
C LEU A 23 -0.36 -3.19 25.14
N VAL A 24 -0.39 -1.92 25.53
CA VAL A 24 0.45 -0.85 24.96
C VAL A 24 1.94 -1.15 25.16
N ALA A 25 2.36 -1.58 26.34
CA ALA A 25 3.74 -1.97 26.62
C ALA A 25 4.18 -3.16 25.77
N SER A 26 3.30 -4.14 25.57
CA SER A 26 3.59 -5.29 24.72
C SER A 26 3.70 -4.92 23.25
N ALA A 27 2.80 -4.10 22.71
CA ALA A 27 2.87 -3.60 21.35
C ALA A 27 4.13 -2.76 21.11
N SER A 28 4.51 -1.91 22.08
CA SER A 28 5.69 -1.05 22.00
C SER A 28 7.03 -1.81 21.94
N ARG A 29 7.06 -3.09 22.33
CA ARG A 29 8.25 -3.94 22.23
C ARG A 29 8.49 -4.50 20.81
N VAL A 30 7.42 -4.62 20.01
CA VAL A 30 7.47 -5.20 18.66
C VAL A 30 7.33 -4.15 17.55
N ILE A 31 6.66 -3.04 17.86
CA ILE A 31 6.81 -1.81 17.08
C ILE A 31 8.25 -1.36 17.33
N ALA A 32 9.11 -1.52 16.33
CA ALA A 32 10.54 -1.25 16.46
C ALA A 32 10.78 0.05 17.24
N PRO A 33 11.71 0.08 18.22
CA PRO A 33 12.03 1.30 18.96
C PRO A 33 12.34 2.35 17.92
N LEU A 34 11.50 3.39 17.86
CA LEU A 34 11.43 4.42 16.83
C LEU A 34 12.81 4.64 16.19
N TRP A 35 13.08 3.92 15.10
CA TRP A 35 14.15 4.31 14.20
C TRP A 35 13.84 5.75 13.81
N PRO A 36 14.86 6.62 13.67
CA PRO A 36 14.60 8.02 13.37
C PRO A 36 13.61 8.06 12.22
N ILE A 37 12.52 8.81 12.40
CA ILE A 37 11.30 8.62 11.62
C ILE A 37 11.64 8.64 10.12
N SER A 38 12.61 9.48 9.73
CA SER A 38 13.32 9.52 8.44
C SER A 38 13.69 8.19 7.78
N THR A 39 13.79 7.09 8.53
CA THR A 39 14.18 5.76 8.07
C THR A 39 12.98 4.84 7.82
N PHE A 40 11.77 5.27 8.19
CA PHE A 40 10.55 4.50 7.94
C PHE A 40 10.01 4.79 6.54
N ALA A 41 9.99 3.76 5.68
CA ALA A 41 9.43 3.83 4.33
C ALA A 41 7.92 4.16 4.29
N ALA A 42 7.23 4.09 5.44
CA ALA A 42 5.87 4.59 5.59
C ALA A 42 5.80 6.04 6.09
N HIS A 43 6.80 6.88 5.77
CA HIS A 43 6.48 8.28 5.53
C HIS A 43 5.37 8.27 4.49
N HIS A 44 4.20 8.81 4.81
CA HIS A 44 3.25 9.13 3.75
C HIS A 44 4.03 10.04 2.80
N PRO A 45 4.39 9.60 1.58
CA PRO A 45 5.35 10.31 0.75
C PRO A 45 4.82 11.69 0.31
N TRP A 46 3.59 11.99 0.71
CA TRP A 46 2.78 13.14 0.35
C TRP A 46 2.17 13.80 1.61
N MET A 47 2.89 13.76 2.74
CA MET A 47 2.45 14.45 3.97
C MET A 47 2.11 15.92 3.67
N GLY A 48 0.88 16.34 3.99
CA GLY A 48 0.34 17.66 3.67
C GLY A 48 -0.40 17.76 2.33
N LEU A 49 -0.48 16.69 1.54
CA LEU A 49 -1.21 16.62 0.27
C LEU A 49 -2.43 15.69 0.32
N GLU A 50 -2.82 15.22 1.51
CA GLU A 50 -3.85 14.19 1.70
C GLU A 50 -5.25 14.62 1.20
N LYS A 51 -5.46 15.93 1.04
CA LYS A 51 -6.72 16.50 0.52
C LYS A 51 -6.75 16.64 -1.00
N GLN A 52 -5.62 16.46 -1.67
CA GLN A 52 -5.51 16.57 -3.13
C GLN A 52 -5.79 15.21 -3.76
N SER A 53 -6.33 15.21 -4.98
CA SER A 53 -6.41 13.98 -5.76
C SER A 53 -5.01 13.50 -6.18
N PHE A 54 -4.89 12.21 -6.47
CA PHE A 54 -3.66 11.63 -7.00
C PHE A 54 -3.14 12.42 -8.22
N ASP A 55 -4.01 12.76 -9.16
CA ASP A 55 -3.64 13.47 -10.39
C ASP A 55 -3.10 14.88 -10.09
N GLN A 56 -3.69 15.58 -9.11
CA GLN A 56 -3.22 16.89 -8.68
C GLN A 56 -1.81 16.81 -8.08
N VAL A 57 -1.57 15.79 -7.23
CA VAL A 57 -0.26 15.56 -6.60
C VAL A 57 0.79 15.16 -7.64
N ALA A 58 0.45 14.27 -8.57
CA ALA A 58 1.34 13.81 -9.63
C ALA A 58 1.79 14.96 -10.53
N ASN A 59 0.85 15.80 -10.97
CA ASN A 59 1.16 16.98 -11.78
C ASN A 59 2.03 17.98 -11.00
N TRP A 60 1.66 18.28 -9.75
CA TRP A 60 2.46 19.20 -8.93
C TRP A 60 3.89 18.72 -8.71
N LEU A 61 4.09 17.42 -8.43
CA LEU A 61 5.42 16.83 -8.24
C LEU A 61 6.24 16.84 -9.53
N LYS A 62 5.61 16.62 -10.68
CA LYS A 62 6.26 16.73 -11.99
C LYS A 62 6.77 18.14 -12.22
N GLU A 63 5.93 19.15 -12.02
CA GLU A 63 6.30 20.55 -12.27
C GLU A 63 7.30 21.10 -11.24
N ALA A 64 7.07 20.84 -9.95
CA ALA A 64 7.87 21.43 -8.88
C ALA A 64 9.19 20.71 -8.63
N ARG A 65 9.25 19.40 -8.89
CA ARG A 65 10.39 18.54 -8.50
C ARG A 65 10.87 17.61 -9.61
N ASN A 66 10.28 17.66 -10.81
CA ASN A 66 10.57 16.75 -11.91
C ASN A 66 10.48 15.26 -11.51
N VAL A 67 9.50 14.93 -10.66
CA VAL A 67 9.21 13.55 -10.26
C VAL A 67 8.03 13.05 -11.09
N ASP A 68 8.27 12.04 -11.93
CA ASP A 68 7.21 11.33 -12.67
C ASP A 68 6.61 10.22 -11.80
N MET A 69 5.33 10.35 -11.47
CA MET A 69 4.58 9.32 -10.74
C MET A 69 3.90 8.31 -11.66
N TYR A 70 3.62 8.67 -12.91
CA TYR A 70 3.01 7.78 -13.89
C TYR A 70 4.06 6.89 -14.56
N PRO A 71 3.70 5.66 -14.95
CA PRO A 71 4.58 4.84 -15.76
C PRO A 71 4.87 5.52 -17.10
N SER A 72 6.11 5.42 -17.57
CA SER A 72 6.47 5.93 -18.89
C SER A 72 5.79 5.13 -20.00
N ALA A 73 5.63 5.73 -21.18
CA ALA A 73 5.13 5.01 -22.36
C ALA A 73 5.97 3.76 -22.66
N SER A 74 7.31 3.84 -22.52
CA SER A 74 8.19 2.69 -22.73
C SER A 74 7.94 1.55 -21.74
N MET A 75 7.66 1.87 -20.47
CA MET A 75 7.31 0.88 -19.45
C MET A 75 6.00 0.16 -19.81
N ILE A 76 4.98 0.91 -20.23
CA ILE A 76 3.68 0.36 -20.64
C ILE A 76 3.85 -0.56 -21.86
N HIS A 77 4.59 -0.13 -22.88
CA HIS A 77 4.86 -0.95 -24.06
C HIS A 77 5.65 -2.22 -23.72
N SER A 78 6.63 -2.13 -22.82
CA SER A 78 7.37 -3.30 -22.35
C SER A 78 6.46 -4.29 -21.61
N ALA A 79 5.63 -3.82 -20.70
CA ALA A 79 4.71 -4.68 -19.95
C ALA A 79 3.70 -5.37 -20.88
N LYS A 80 3.20 -4.64 -21.89
CA LYS A 80 2.38 -5.23 -22.96
C LYS A 80 3.14 -6.34 -23.71
N ALA A 81 4.36 -6.06 -24.17
CA ALA A 81 5.16 -7.03 -24.93
C ALA A 81 5.48 -8.31 -24.14
N LYS A 82 5.56 -8.20 -22.81
CA LYS A 82 5.77 -9.32 -21.90
C LYS A 82 4.49 -10.08 -21.53
N GLY A 83 3.32 -9.61 -21.94
CA GLY A 83 2.04 -10.18 -21.53
C GLY A 83 1.67 -9.89 -20.07
N GLU A 84 2.30 -8.90 -19.44
CA GLU A 84 1.98 -8.44 -18.08
C GLU A 84 0.68 -7.60 -18.05
N ILE A 85 0.32 -7.03 -19.21
CA ILE A 85 -0.95 -6.31 -19.41
C ILE A 85 -1.90 -7.21 -20.19
N GLU A 86 -3.03 -7.55 -19.57
CA GLU A 86 -4.08 -8.34 -20.22
C GLU A 86 -4.87 -7.45 -21.20
N GLU A 87 -4.71 -7.70 -22.51
CA GLU A 87 -5.26 -6.84 -23.55
C GLU A 87 -6.80 -6.85 -23.61
N SER A 88 -7.43 -7.91 -23.10
CA SER A 88 -8.89 -8.01 -22.97
C SER A 88 -9.50 -6.85 -22.16
N PHE A 89 -8.86 -6.44 -21.07
CA PHE A 89 -9.26 -5.33 -20.21
C PHE A 89 -9.08 -3.97 -20.91
N LEU A 90 -8.04 -3.83 -21.73
CA LEU A 90 -7.83 -2.62 -22.51
C LEU A 90 -8.92 -2.45 -23.57
N GLN A 91 -9.21 -3.51 -24.33
CA GLN A 91 -10.23 -3.47 -25.39
C GLN A 91 -11.62 -3.16 -24.83
N SER A 92 -11.97 -3.74 -23.69
CA SER A 92 -13.27 -3.52 -23.04
C SER A 92 -13.42 -2.11 -22.45
N SER A 93 -12.33 -1.46 -22.04
CA SER A 93 -12.37 -0.05 -21.58
C SER A 93 -12.39 0.97 -22.72
N LEU A 94 -11.78 0.67 -23.87
CA LEU A 94 -11.76 1.53 -25.07
C LEU A 94 -13.04 1.45 -25.91
N SER A 95 -13.82 0.38 -25.77
CA SER A 95 -15.06 0.16 -26.54
C SER A 95 -16.29 0.85 -25.93
N ARG A 96 -16.09 1.81 -25.02
CA ARG A 96 -17.13 2.54 -24.29
C ARG A 96 -17.29 3.95 -24.82
#